data_AF-A0A1G5DZ20-F1
#
_entry.id   AF-A0A1G5DZ20-F1
#
_cell.length_a   1.000
_cell.length_b   1.000
_cell.length_c   1.000
_cell.angle_alpha   90.00
_cell.angle_beta   90.00
_cell.angle_gamma   90.00
#
_symmetry.space_group_name_H-M   'P 1'
#
loop_
_entity.id
_entity.type
_entity.pdbx_description
1 polymer ?
#
loop_
_entity_poly.entity_id
_entity_poly.type
_entity_poly.pdbx_seq_one_letter_code
_entity_poly.pdbx_strand_id
1 'polypeptide(L)'
;MTHPFEIGQETTLPASPEEVWEAIATGPGIDSWFMGRNEVEPREGGSAAMDIGGNRQEAQVTAYEPGKRFATRTGTDDDGRFMAFEYLIEGRDGGSTVLRVVHSGMLGDNWQDEYDALRRGWPFHLHTLREYLAHFPGRTGFPVFAMAPSGEQPTQQLRAALTRALSLPSDAAVGARAHAEPIGLPPLDGEVTWADDERIEVRTADGLYTFHHAPGVVLMFHHLFGPDTDSAQAAWQRWLTGLIA
;
A
#
# COMPACT_ATOMS: atom_id res chain seq x y z
N MET A 1 28.05 6.49 -1.59
CA MET A 1 27.75 7.49 -2.65
C MET A 1 26.31 7.30 -3.06
N THR A 2 25.57 8.36 -3.37
CA THR A 2 24.17 8.20 -3.77
C THR A 2 24.04 7.78 -5.24
N HIS A 3 23.00 7.01 -5.54
CA HIS A 3 22.75 6.46 -6.87
C HIS A 3 21.37 6.92 -7.39
N PRO A 4 21.30 7.53 -8.59
CA PRO A 4 20.03 7.93 -9.16
C PRO A 4 19.22 6.70 -9.56
N PHE A 5 17.90 6.78 -9.40
CA PHE A 5 16.99 5.75 -9.88
C PHE A 5 15.71 6.35 -10.45
N GLU A 6 15.06 5.56 -11.31
CA GLU A 6 13.73 5.84 -11.83
C GLU A 6 12.98 4.51 -12.06
N ILE A 7 11.73 4.47 -11.65
CA ILE A 7 10.79 3.36 -11.87
C ILE A 7 9.53 3.96 -12.46
N GLY A 8 9.27 3.66 -13.73
CA GLY A 8 8.02 3.99 -14.41
C GLY A 8 7.07 2.80 -14.43
N GLN A 9 5.79 3.04 -14.13
CA GLN A 9 4.71 2.06 -14.24
C GLN A 9 3.50 2.69 -14.96
N GLU A 10 2.75 1.86 -15.68
CA GLU A 10 1.50 2.26 -16.32
C GLU A 10 0.42 1.22 -16.00
N THR A 11 -0.78 1.67 -15.63
CA THR A 11 -1.93 0.81 -15.36
C THR A 11 -3.22 1.44 -15.85
N THR A 12 -4.17 0.61 -16.28
CA THR A 12 -5.53 1.03 -16.62
C THR A 12 -6.47 0.78 -15.44
N LEU A 13 -7.14 1.82 -14.97
CA LEU A 13 -8.04 1.80 -13.83
C LEU A 13 -9.50 1.87 -14.29
N PRO A 14 -10.40 1.09 -13.67
CA PRO A 14 -11.83 1.06 -14.01
C PRO A 14 -12.59 2.21 -13.33
N ALA A 15 -12.08 3.45 -13.46
CA ALA A 15 -12.63 4.63 -12.82
C ALA A 15 -12.40 5.88 -13.68
N SER A 16 -13.18 6.93 -13.42
CA SER A 16 -13.04 8.24 -14.06
C SER A 16 -11.74 8.95 -13.63
N PRO A 17 -11.24 9.92 -14.42
CA PRO A 17 -10.08 10.73 -14.03
C PRO A 17 -10.26 11.45 -12.69
N GLU A 18 -11.49 11.82 -12.35
CA GLU A 18 -11.86 12.49 -11.10
C GLU A 18 -11.73 11.53 -9.91
N GLU A 19 -12.25 10.31 -10.01
CA GLU A 19 -12.09 9.29 -8.97
C GLU A 19 -10.63 8.87 -8.78
N VAL A 20 -9.87 8.73 -9.87
CA VAL A 20 -8.43 8.47 -9.81
C VAL A 20 -7.70 9.63 -9.14
N TRP A 21 -8.04 10.87 -9.48
CA TRP A 21 -7.46 12.05 -8.86
C TRP A 21 -7.68 12.06 -7.34
N GLU A 22 -8.92 11.86 -6.90
CA GLU A 22 -9.25 11.80 -5.48
C GLU A 22 -8.45 10.69 -4.76
N ALA A 23 -8.26 9.53 -5.41
CA ALA A 23 -7.51 8.42 -4.84
C ALA A 23 -5.99 8.68 -4.70
N ILE A 24 -5.37 9.47 -5.58
CA ILE A 24 -3.91 9.65 -5.58
C ILE A 24 -3.42 10.99 -5.01
N ALA A 25 -4.28 12.01 -4.98
CA ALA A 25 -3.89 13.39 -4.70
C ALA A 25 -4.56 13.95 -3.42
N THR A 26 -5.19 13.09 -2.62
CA THR A 26 -5.78 13.45 -1.33
C THR A 26 -5.32 12.47 -0.24
N GLY A 27 -5.18 12.95 1.00
CA GLY A 27 -4.85 12.09 2.14
C GLY A 27 -5.83 10.91 2.30
N PRO A 28 -7.15 11.17 2.41
CA PRO A 28 -8.17 10.10 2.49
C PRO A 28 -8.16 9.12 1.30
N GLY A 29 -7.84 9.59 0.10
CA GLY A 29 -7.71 8.74 -1.08
C GLY A 29 -6.50 7.81 -0.99
N ILE A 30 -5.33 8.35 -0.65
CA ILE A 30 -4.08 7.57 -0.55
C ILE A 30 -4.20 6.53 0.58
N ASP A 31 -4.82 6.89 1.70
CA ASP A 31 -5.11 6.00 2.84
C ASP A 31 -5.94 4.75 2.47
N SER A 32 -6.63 4.79 1.33
CA SER A 32 -7.55 3.75 0.88
C SER A 32 -6.87 2.63 0.08
N TRP A 33 -5.60 2.78 -0.30
CA TRP A 33 -4.89 1.77 -1.11
C TRP A 33 -3.37 1.74 -0.92
N PHE A 34 -2.79 2.82 -0.38
CA PHE A 34 -1.35 2.96 -0.19
C PHE A 34 -0.97 2.94 1.29
N MET A 35 0.31 3.06 1.58
CA MET A 35 0.83 2.83 2.92
C MET A 35 0.51 3.97 3.89
N GLY A 36 0.24 3.59 5.15
CA GLY A 36 0.21 4.54 6.26
C GLY A 36 -0.94 5.54 6.23
N ARG A 37 -0.82 6.59 7.06
CA ARG A 37 -1.70 7.75 7.08
C ARG A 37 -1.10 8.89 6.28
N ASN A 38 -1.91 9.52 5.45
CA ASN A 38 -1.44 10.47 4.46
C ASN A 38 -2.13 11.83 4.61
N GLU A 39 -1.35 12.89 4.42
CA GLU A 39 -1.82 14.27 4.40
C GLU A 39 -1.32 14.92 3.11
N VAL A 40 -2.19 15.66 2.44
CA VAL A 40 -1.85 16.41 1.22
C VAL A 40 -2.56 17.76 1.27
N GLU A 41 -1.79 18.84 1.21
CA GLU A 41 -2.33 20.17 1.00
C GLU A 41 -2.60 20.38 -0.50
N PRO A 42 -3.83 20.74 -0.91
CA PRO A 42 -4.27 20.66 -2.31
C PRO A 42 -3.80 21.85 -3.16
N ARG A 43 -2.49 22.07 -3.24
CA ARG A 43 -1.85 23.10 -4.06
C ARG A 43 -0.39 22.79 -4.33
N GLU A 44 0.13 23.33 -5.43
CA GLU A 44 1.57 23.37 -5.66
C GLU A 44 2.27 24.18 -4.55
N GLY A 45 3.44 23.70 -4.11
CA GLY A 45 4.16 24.19 -2.93
C GLY A 45 3.46 23.88 -1.61
N GLY A 46 2.41 23.07 -1.60
CA GLY A 46 1.76 22.56 -0.39
C GLY A 46 2.59 21.48 0.29
N SER A 47 2.27 21.18 1.56
CA SER A 47 2.88 20.05 2.26
C SER A 47 2.21 18.72 1.87
N ALA A 48 3.00 17.65 1.88
CA ALA A 48 2.52 16.28 1.86
C ALA A 48 3.26 15.50 2.96
N ALA A 49 2.60 14.51 3.56
CA ALA A 49 3.25 13.66 4.55
C ALA A 49 2.63 12.27 4.57
N MET A 50 3.44 11.28 4.92
CA MET A 50 3.06 9.89 5.10
C MET A 50 3.60 9.39 6.44
N ASP A 51 2.73 8.87 7.30
CA ASP A 51 3.07 8.27 8.59
C ASP A 51 2.84 6.77 8.57
N ILE A 52 3.92 6.00 8.78
CA ILE A 52 3.86 4.55 8.89
C ILE A 52 4.39 4.15 10.26
N GLY A 53 3.49 3.69 11.14
CA GLY A 53 3.85 3.18 12.45
C GLY A 53 4.53 4.21 13.36
N GLY A 54 4.22 5.50 13.21
CA GLY A 54 4.84 6.60 13.96
C GLY A 54 6.08 7.20 13.30
N ASN A 55 6.49 6.68 12.13
CA ASN A 55 7.56 7.27 11.33
C ASN A 55 6.94 8.16 10.26
N ARG A 56 6.92 9.47 10.52
CA ARG A 56 6.40 10.47 9.60
C ARG A 56 7.48 10.95 8.63
N GLN A 57 7.22 10.79 7.34
CA GLN A 57 8.03 11.33 6.25
C GLN A 57 7.32 12.53 5.63
N GLU A 58 8.02 13.65 5.51
CA GLU A 58 7.50 14.87 4.89
C GLU A 58 7.98 15.04 3.44
N ALA A 59 7.12 15.62 2.63
CA ALA A 59 7.35 15.96 1.24
C ALA A 59 6.68 17.30 0.90
N GLN A 60 7.09 17.87 -0.22
CA GLN A 60 6.44 19.03 -0.83
C GLN A 60 5.70 18.60 -2.09
N VAL A 61 4.50 19.13 -2.30
CA VAL A 61 3.77 19.02 -3.56
C VAL A 61 4.45 19.90 -4.59
N THR A 62 5.01 19.30 -5.63
CA THR A 62 5.74 19.99 -6.71
C THR A 62 4.90 20.21 -7.96
N ALA A 63 3.76 19.51 -8.10
CA ALA A 63 2.74 19.80 -9.10
C ALA A 63 1.36 19.39 -8.57
N TYR A 64 0.35 20.23 -8.80
CA TYR A 64 -1.04 19.96 -8.43
C TYR A 64 -1.98 20.46 -9.53
N GLU A 65 -2.21 19.63 -10.54
CA GLU A 65 -3.08 19.89 -11.68
C GLU A 65 -4.26 18.90 -11.67
N PRO A 66 -5.43 19.29 -11.11
CA PRO A 66 -6.56 18.39 -10.93
C PRO A 66 -6.96 17.60 -12.17
N GLY A 67 -7.13 16.29 -11.99
CA GLY A 67 -7.49 15.34 -13.05
C GLY A 67 -6.39 15.09 -14.10
N LYS A 68 -5.17 15.61 -13.92
CA LYS A 68 -4.10 15.54 -14.93
C LYS A 68 -2.74 15.13 -14.36
N ARG A 69 -2.22 15.86 -13.37
CA ARG A 69 -0.85 15.66 -12.88
C ARG A 69 -0.73 15.99 -11.40
N PHE A 70 -0.18 15.05 -10.64
CA PHE A 70 0.15 15.23 -9.23
C PHE A 70 1.59 14.81 -9.01
N ALA A 71 2.40 15.63 -8.34
CA ALA A 71 3.78 15.29 -8.04
C ALA A 71 4.18 15.74 -6.64
N THR A 72 5.00 14.92 -5.97
CA THR A 72 5.55 15.20 -4.66
C THR A 72 7.03 14.87 -4.63
N ARG A 73 7.77 15.53 -3.73
CA ARG A 73 9.20 15.27 -3.51
C ARG A 73 9.57 15.49 -2.06
N THR A 74 10.32 14.57 -1.47
CA THR A 74 10.87 14.73 -0.12
C THR A 74 11.97 15.80 -0.09
N GLY A 75 12.31 16.25 1.12
CA GLY A 75 13.59 16.94 1.33
C GLY A 75 14.77 16.08 0.88
N THR A 76 15.90 16.73 0.61
CA THR A 76 17.16 16.02 0.42
C THR A 76 17.79 15.82 1.80
N ASP A 77 18.02 14.56 2.19
CA ASP A 77 18.71 14.19 3.43
C ASP A 77 20.16 14.69 3.43
N ASP A 78 20.80 14.73 4.60
CA ASP A 78 22.22 15.09 4.75
C ASP A 78 23.14 14.22 3.87
N ASP A 79 22.76 12.95 3.67
CA ASP A 79 23.49 12.01 2.82
C ASP A 79 23.13 12.13 1.32
N GLY A 80 22.31 13.11 0.95
CA GLY A 80 21.94 13.42 -0.44
C GLY A 80 20.79 12.60 -1.01
N ARG A 81 20.11 11.78 -0.19
CA ARG A 81 18.98 10.95 -0.61
C ARG A 81 17.70 11.76 -0.68
N PHE A 82 16.82 11.42 -1.61
CA PHE A 82 15.45 11.92 -1.67
C PHE A 82 14.59 10.97 -2.52
N MET A 83 13.28 11.07 -2.34
CA MET A 83 12.27 10.40 -3.17
C MET A 83 11.36 11.43 -3.85
N ALA A 84 10.95 11.13 -5.06
CA ALA A 84 9.99 11.91 -5.83
C ALA A 84 8.97 10.98 -6.48
N PHE A 85 7.70 11.38 -6.43
CA PHE A 85 6.61 10.72 -7.12
C PHE A 85 5.99 11.68 -8.13
N GLU A 86 5.70 11.18 -9.32
CA GLU A 86 4.90 11.87 -10.31
C GLU A 86 3.82 10.93 -10.85
N TYR A 87 2.59 11.43 -10.86
CA TYR A 87 1.42 10.75 -11.37
C TYR A 87 0.84 11.53 -12.53
N LEU A 88 0.56 10.86 -13.64
CA LEU A 88 -0.09 11.43 -14.81
C LEU A 88 -1.36 10.65 -15.12
N ILE A 89 -2.46 11.38 -15.27
CA ILE A 89 -3.80 10.85 -15.50
C ILE A 89 -4.20 11.14 -16.95
N GLU A 90 -4.60 10.09 -17.67
CA GLU A 90 -5.13 10.19 -19.02
C GLU A 90 -6.46 9.43 -19.12
N GLY A 91 -7.57 10.18 -19.24
CA GLY A 91 -8.89 9.59 -19.46
C GLY A 91 -8.98 8.83 -20.78
N ARG A 92 -9.72 7.74 -20.79
CA ARG A 92 -10.01 6.90 -21.96
C ARG A 92 -11.51 6.77 -22.16
N ASP A 93 -11.89 6.34 -23.36
CA ASP A 93 -13.27 6.01 -23.66
C ASP A 93 -13.81 4.92 -22.72
N GLY A 94 -15.13 4.93 -22.50
CA GLY A 94 -15.80 3.93 -21.66
C GLY A 94 -15.64 4.12 -20.15
N GLY A 95 -15.20 5.29 -19.68
CA GLY A 95 -15.08 5.60 -18.26
C GLY A 95 -13.87 4.96 -17.57
N SER A 96 -12.85 4.58 -18.35
CA SER A 96 -11.57 4.08 -17.84
C SER A 96 -10.50 5.16 -17.87
N THR A 97 -9.47 4.99 -17.06
CA THR A 97 -8.37 5.96 -16.92
C THR A 97 -7.04 5.25 -16.96
N VAL A 98 -6.08 5.77 -17.74
CA VAL A 98 -4.68 5.33 -17.67
C VAL A 98 -3.97 6.20 -16.65
N LEU A 99 -3.36 5.54 -15.66
CA LEU A 99 -2.47 6.16 -14.69
C LEU A 99 -1.03 5.77 -15.01
N ARG A 100 -0.17 6.76 -15.18
CA ARG A 100 1.29 6.57 -15.19
C ARG A 100 1.86 7.06 -13.87
N VAL A 101 2.76 6.27 -13.31
CA VAL A 101 3.46 6.60 -12.07
C VAL A 101 4.96 6.53 -12.31
N VAL A 102 5.67 7.57 -11.89
CA VAL A 102 7.13 7.62 -11.88
C VAL A 102 7.59 7.80 -10.45
N HIS A 103 8.38 6.85 -9.96
CA HIS A 103 9.09 6.97 -8.69
C HIS A 103 10.58 7.13 -9.00
N SER A 104 11.15 8.28 -8.65
CA SER A 104 12.55 8.61 -8.89
C SER A 104 13.22 9.21 -7.67
N GLY A 105 14.54 9.29 -7.68
CA GLY A 105 15.27 9.87 -6.56
C GLY A 105 16.73 9.48 -6.51
N MET A 106 17.29 9.54 -5.30
CA MET A 106 18.67 9.18 -5.00
C MET A 106 18.70 8.17 -3.85
N LEU A 107 19.19 6.96 -4.13
CA LEU A 107 19.35 5.87 -3.15
C LEU A 107 20.73 5.90 -2.49
N GLY A 108 20.83 5.24 -1.34
CA GLY A 108 22.07 5.15 -0.56
C GLY A 108 23.04 4.06 -1.05
N ASP A 109 23.88 3.57 -0.14
CA ASP A 109 24.89 2.58 -0.48
C ASP A 109 24.30 1.20 -0.84
N ASN A 110 23.12 0.84 -0.30
CA ASN A 110 22.43 -0.41 -0.62
C ASN A 110 21.41 -0.27 -1.77
N TRP A 111 21.70 0.61 -2.73
CA TRP A 111 20.74 1.01 -3.76
C TRP A 111 20.21 -0.14 -4.61
N GLN A 112 20.96 -1.23 -4.83
CA GLN A 112 20.51 -2.35 -5.67
C GLN A 112 19.30 -3.05 -5.04
N ASP A 113 19.44 -3.43 -3.77
CA ASP A 113 18.37 -4.10 -3.03
C ASP A 113 17.17 -3.15 -2.82
N GLU A 114 17.43 -1.87 -2.51
CA GLU A 114 16.39 -0.85 -2.38
C GLU A 114 15.62 -0.65 -3.70
N TYR A 115 16.33 -0.48 -4.81
CA TYR A 115 15.72 -0.34 -6.14
C TYR A 115 14.89 -1.57 -6.51
N ASP A 116 15.43 -2.77 -6.30
CA ASP A 116 14.75 -4.01 -6.64
C ASP A 116 13.51 -4.23 -5.76
N ALA A 117 13.56 -3.87 -4.48
CA ALA A 117 12.40 -3.90 -3.59
C ALA A 117 11.31 -2.92 -4.06
N LEU A 118 11.67 -1.67 -4.38
CA LEU A 118 10.73 -0.67 -4.90
C LEU A 118 10.09 -1.12 -6.22
N ARG A 119 10.90 -1.67 -7.13
CA ARG A 119 10.45 -2.17 -8.43
C ARG A 119 9.47 -3.34 -8.28
N ARG A 120 9.69 -4.24 -7.32
CA ARG A 120 8.77 -5.36 -7.03
C ARG A 120 7.51 -4.94 -6.26
N GLY A 121 7.57 -3.87 -5.47
CA GLY A 121 6.44 -3.37 -4.68
C GLY A 121 5.38 -2.63 -5.50
N TRP A 122 5.80 -1.89 -6.53
CA TRP A 122 4.87 -1.04 -7.29
C TRP A 122 3.70 -1.77 -7.97
N PRO A 123 3.90 -2.90 -8.68
CA PRO A 123 2.79 -3.63 -9.29
C PRO A 123 1.71 -4.03 -8.28
N PHE A 124 2.14 -4.37 -7.06
CA PHE A 124 1.23 -4.71 -5.96
C PHE A 124 0.40 -3.48 -5.52
N HIS A 125 1.02 -2.35 -5.23
CA HIS A 125 0.28 -1.15 -4.82
C HIS A 125 -0.68 -0.65 -5.90
N LEU A 126 -0.30 -0.72 -7.18
CA LEU A 126 -1.19 -0.37 -8.29
C LEU A 126 -2.33 -1.38 -8.47
N HIS A 127 -2.13 -2.64 -8.07
CA HIS A 127 -3.22 -3.61 -7.97
C HIS A 127 -4.18 -3.23 -6.83
N THR A 128 -3.69 -2.93 -5.63
CA THR A 128 -4.53 -2.48 -4.50
C THR A 128 -5.32 -1.21 -4.85
N LEU A 129 -4.73 -0.26 -5.58
CA LEU A 129 -5.45 0.91 -6.11
C LEU A 129 -6.60 0.52 -7.05
N ARG A 130 -6.36 -0.43 -7.95
CA ARG A 130 -7.39 -0.93 -8.86
C ARG A 130 -8.51 -1.60 -8.08
N GLU A 131 -8.18 -2.40 -7.07
CA GLU A 131 -9.14 -3.07 -6.19
C GLU A 131 -9.99 -2.06 -5.42
N TYR A 132 -9.37 -1.02 -4.86
CA TYR A 132 -10.05 0.09 -4.22
C TYR A 132 -11.06 0.77 -5.16
N LEU A 133 -10.62 1.19 -6.35
CA LEU A 133 -11.45 1.89 -7.31
C LEU A 133 -12.59 1.03 -7.88
N ALA A 134 -12.36 -0.28 -8.03
CA ALA A 134 -13.36 -1.20 -8.56
C ALA A 134 -14.44 -1.57 -7.54
N HIS A 135 -14.09 -1.69 -6.25
CA HIS A 135 -14.95 -2.31 -5.25
C HIS A 135 -15.41 -1.37 -4.12
N PHE A 136 -14.71 -0.26 -3.91
CA PHE A 136 -14.99 0.68 -2.82
C PHE A 136 -15.11 2.15 -3.30
N PRO A 137 -15.68 2.43 -4.48
CA PRO A 137 -15.74 3.79 -5.00
C PRO A 137 -16.48 4.72 -4.04
N GLY A 138 -15.88 5.87 -3.75
CA GLY A 138 -16.45 6.90 -2.86
C GLY A 138 -16.39 6.56 -1.36
N ARG A 139 -15.82 5.43 -0.97
CA ARG A 139 -15.57 5.10 0.45
C ARG A 139 -14.16 5.54 0.84
N THR A 140 -13.99 6.06 2.04
CA THR A 140 -12.66 6.34 2.58
C THR A 140 -12.17 5.16 3.41
N GLY A 141 -10.99 4.65 3.08
CA GLY A 141 -10.30 3.62 3.85
C GLY A 141 -9.64 4.21 5.08
N PHE A 142 -9.80 3.53 6.21
CA PHE A 142 -8.98 3.76 7.40
C PHE A 142 -7.76 2.83 7.34
N PRO A 143 -6.54 3.39 7.28
CA PRO A 143 -5.33 2.59 7.18
C PRO A 143 -4.99 1.98 8.55
N VAL A 144 -4.73 0.68 8.55
CA VAL A 144 -4.25 -0.07 9.71
C VAL A 144 -2.86 -0.62 9.40
N PHE A 145 -1.92 -0.31 10.28
CA PHE A 145 -0.56 -0.82 10.22
C PHE A 145 -0.26 -1.72 11.42
N ALA A 146 0.34 -2.88 11.15
CA ALA A 146 0.91 -3.74 12.18
C ALA A 146 2.24 -4.32 11.72
N MET A 147 3.15 -4.52 12.67
CA MET A 147 4.49 -5.06 12.41
C MET A 147 4.92 -5.98 13.55
N ALA A 148 5.47 -7.15 13.21
CA ALA A 148 6.11 -8.04 14.17
C ALA A 148 7.50 -8.45 13.67
N PRO A 149 8.57 -8.30 14.49
CA PRO A 149 9.85 -8.92 14.20
C PRO A 149 9.70 -10.44 14.17
N SER A 150 10.27 -11.09 13.16
CA SER A 150 10.21 -12.55 13.02
C SER A 150 11.51 -13.26 13.40
N GLY A 151 12.53 -12.52 13.82
CA GLY A 151 13.85 -13.06 14.13
C GLY A 151 14.45 -13.82 12.94
N GLU A 152 15.05 -14.99 13.21
CA GLU A 152 15.69 -15.84 12.19
C GLU A 152 14.73 -16.86 11.54
N GLN A 153 13.41 -16.73 11.75
CA GLN A 153 12.45 -17.64 11.14
C GLN A 153 12.52 -17.60 9.60
N PRO A 154 12.63 -18.76 8.92
CA PRO A 154 12.65 -18.79 7.46
C PRO A 154 11.36 -18.24 6.84
N THR A 155 11.48 -17.52 5.73
CA THR A 155 10.34 -16.93 5.01
C THR A 155 9.24 -17.96 4.67
N GLN A 156 9.62 -19.20 4.36
CA GLN A 156 8.66 -20.28 4.12
C GLN A 156 7.81 -20.63 5.36
N GLN A 157 8.41 -20.56 6.55
CA GLN A 157 7.70 -20.79 7.81
C GLN A 157 6.71 -19.66 8.08
N LEU A 158 7.11 -18.40 7.83
CA LEU A 158 6.26 -17.22 7.95
C LEU A 158 5.07 -17.29 7.00
N ARG A 159 5.34 -17.61 5.73
CA ARG A 159 4.29 -17.84 4.72
C ARG A 159 3.31 -18.91 5.17
N ALA A 160 3.81 -20.06 5.63
CA ALA A 160 2.97 -21.15 6.07
C ALA A 160 2.14 -20.81 7.32
N ALA A 161 2.67 -19.97 8.22
CA ALA A 161 1.91 -19.46 9.37
C ALA A 161 0.76 -18.55 8.90
N LEU A 162 1.04 -17.61 8.00
CA LEU A 162 0.04 -16.72 7.42
C LEU A 162 -1.05 -17.48 6.66
N THR A 163 -0.70 -18.39 5.75
CA THR A 163 -1.70 -19.14 4.99
C THR A 163 -2.57 -20.01 5.91
N ARG A 164 -1.98 -20.68 6.92
CA ARG A 164 -2.77 -21.42 7.91
C ARG A 164 -3.72 -20.53 8.71
N ALA A 165 -3.25 -19.36 9.16
CA ALA A 165 -4.05 -18.42 9.93
C ALA A 165 -5.22 -17.84 9.12
N LEU A 166 -5.07 -17.78 7.79
CA LEU A 166 -6.09 -17.34 6.84
C LEU A 166 -6.91 -18.50 6.26
N SER A 167 -6.75 -19.73 6.76
CA SER A 167 -7.42 -20.94 6.24
C SER A 167 -7.18 -21.17 4.74
N LEU A 168 -6.04 -20.72 4.22
CA LEU A 168 -5.64 -20.84 2.83
C LEU A 168 -4.79 -22.10 2.58
N PRO A 169 -4.82 -22.64 1.35
CA PRO A 169 -3.89 -23.69 0.95
C PRO A 169 -2.45 -23.14 0.92
N SER A 170 -1.45 -24.03 0.97
CA SER A 170 -0.03 -23.63 0.98
C SER A 170 0.41 -22.91 -0.29
N ASP A 171 -0.23 -23.22 -1.42
CA ASP A 171 -0.07 -22.60 -2.73
C ASP A 171 -1.16 -21.54 -2.98
N ALA A 172 -1.52 -20.78 -1.93
CA ALA A 172 -2.49 -19.70 -1.99
C ALA A 172 -2.39 -18.91 -3.31
N ALA A 173 -3.49 -18.88 -4.05
CA ALA A 173 -3.60 -18.31 -5.38
C ALA A 173 -4.78 -17.36 -5.44
N VAL A 174 -4.76 -16.47 -6.43
CA VAL A 174 -5.87 -15.56 -6.71
C VAL A 174 -7.17 -16.35 -6.90
N GLY A 175 -8.26 -15.87 -6.28
CA GLY A 175 -9.56 -16.52 -6.25
C GLY A 175 -9.77 -17.50 -5.08
N ALA A 176 -8.73 -17.84 -4.32
CA ALA A 176 -8.88 -18.66 -3.12
C ALA A 176 -9.70 -17.91 -2.04
N ARG A 177 -10.56 -18.63 -1.32
CA ARG A 177 -11.30 -18.07 -0.18
C ARG A 177 -10.41 -18.07 1.07
N ALA A 178 -10.25 -16.89 1.67
CA ALA A 178 -9.55 -16.72 2.94
C ALA A 178 -10.57 -16.55 4.07
N HIS A 179 -10.32 -17.20 5.21
CA HIS A 179 -11.12 -17.06 6.43
C HIS A 179 -10.23 -16.97 7.66
N ALA A 180 -10.49 -15.98 8.51
CA ALA A 180 -9.86 -15.87 9.83
C ALA A 180 -10.82 -15.26 10.86
N GLU A 181 -10.67 -15.67 12.12
CA GLU A 181 -11.45 -15.14 13.27
C GLU A 181 -10.52 -14.49 14.30
N PRO A 182 -9.93 -13.33 13.97
CA PRO A 182 -9.07 -12.60 14.89
C PRO A 182 -9.85 -12.15 16.14
N ILE A 183 -9.30 -12.44 17.33
CA ILE A 183 -9.94 -12.06 18.60
C ILE A 183 -10.10 -10.54 18.71
N GLY A 184 -11.33 -10.08 18.95
CA GLY A 184 -11.64 -8.66 19.11
C GLY A 184 -11.74 -7.88 17.80
N LEU A 185 -11.85 -8.59 16.67
CA LEU A 185 -12.05 -8.05 15.34
C LEU A 185 -13.23 -8.78 14.66
N PRO A 186 -13.90 -8.15 13.68
CA PRO A 186 -14.83 -8.87 12.81
C PRO A 186 -14.13 -10.04 12.10
N PRO A 187 -14.85 -11.13 11.78
CA PRO A 187 -14.30 -12.19 10.94
C PRO A 187 -13.80 -11.62 9.61
N LEU A 188 -12.62 -12.06 9.18
CA LEU A 188 -12.12 -11.84 7.84
C LEU A 188 -12.63 -12.99 6.98
N ASP A 189 -13.57 -12.70 6.09
CA ASP A 189 -14.07 -13.63 5.07
C ASP A 189 -14.01 -12.94 3.71
N GLY A 190 -13.14 -13.45 2.84
CA GLY A 190 -12.81 -12.76 1.60
C GLY A 190 -12.17 -13.65 0.56
N GLU A 191 -11.72 -13.01 -0.51
CA GLU A 191 -11.07 -13.65 -1.64
C GLU A 191 -9.65 -13.10 -1.79
N VAL A 192 -8.70 -13.98 -2.09
CA VAL A 192 -7.34 -13.59 -2.44
C VAL A 192 -7.34 -12.88 -3.79
N THR A 193 -6.93 -11.62 -3.81
CA THR A 193 -6.80 -10.79 -5.03
C THR A 193 -5.36 -10.73 -5.54
N TRP A 194 -4.39 -10.92 -4.62
CA TRP A 194 -2.97 -11.02 -4.93
C TRP A 194 -2.29 -12.10 -4.09
N ALA A 195 -1.40 -12.88 -4.70
CA ALA A 195 -0.52 -13.78 -4.00
C ALA A 195 0.80 -13.94 -4.77
N ASP A 196 1.91 -13.53 -4.16
CA ASP A 196 3.27 -13.76 -4.65
C ASP A 196 4.14 -14.35 -3.53
N ASP A 197 5.46 -14.40 -3.72
CA ASP A 197 6.40 -14.97 -2.74
C ASP A 197 6.62 -14.10 -1.49
N GLU A 198 6.15 -12.84 -1.47
CA GLU A 198 6.36 -11.88 -0.39
C GLU A 198 5.03 -11.43 0.25
N ARG A 199 3.91 -11.57 -0.46
CA ARG A 199 2.64 -10.87 -0.15
C ARG A 199 1.40 -11.72 -0.44
N ILE A 200 0.37 -11.50 0.37
CA ILE A 200 -1.01 -11.95 0.13
C ILE A 200 -1.93 -10.75 0.34
N GLU A 201 -2.85 -10.50 -0.58
CA GLU A 201 -3.94 -9.56 -0.40
C GLU A 201 -5.27 -10.30 -0.41
N VAL A 202 -6.13 -9.97 0.56
CA VAL A 202 -7.51 -10.46 0.65
C VAL A 202 -8.46 -9.27 0.56
N ARG A 203 -9.42 -9.34 -0.36
CA ARG A 203 -10.55 -8.42 -0.43
C ARG A 203 -11.77 -9.03 0.26
N THR A 204 -12.35 -8.29 1.20
CA THR A 204 -13.66 -8.60 1.81
C THR A 204 -14.71 -7.59 1.32
N ALA A 205 -15.93 -7.65 1.87
CA ALA A 205 -16.96 -6.64 1.57
C ALA A 205 -16.62 -5.24 2.09
N ASP A 206 -15.75 -5.14 3.10
CA ASP A 206 -15.49 -3.91 3.85
C ASP A 206 -14.00 -3.64 4.10
N GLY A 207 -13.09 -4.34 3.39
CA GLY A 207 -11.67 -4.11 3.56
C GLY A 207 -10.78 -4.76 2.52
N LEU A 208 -9.60 -4.18 2.35
CA LEU A 208 -8.45 -4.76 1.66
C LEU A 208 -7.40 -5.10 2.73
N TYR A 209 -7.08 -6.37 2.87
CA TYR A 209 -6.18 -6.87 3.92
C TYR A 209 -4.90 -7.40 3.27
N THR A 210 -3.82 -6.63 3.40
CA THR A 210 -2.51 -7.04 2.88
C THR A 210 -1.62 -7.60 3.98
N PHE A 211 -0.99 -8.73 3.69
CA PHE A 211 -0.07 -9.45 4.57
C PHE A 211 1.26 -9.56 3.84
N HIS A 212 2.33 -9.08 4.45
CA HIS A 212 3.67 -9.05 3.85
C HIS A 212 4.64 -9.77 4.76
N HIS A 213 5.56 -10.52 4.18
CA HIS A 213 6.63 -11.17 4.92
C HIS A 213 7.97 -11.02 4.20
N ALA A 214 8.98 -10.61 4.96
CA ALA A 214 10.34 -10.47 4.51
C ALA A 214 11.29 -11.09 5.55
N PRO A 215 12.57 -11.33 5.24
CA PRO A 215 13.53 -11.76 6.24
C PRO A 215 13.52 -10.83 7.46
N GLY A 216 13.23 -11.39 8.65
CA GLY A 216 13.25 -10.66 9.92
C GLY A 216 11.97 -9.90 10.28
N VAL A 217 10.96 -9.79 9.40
CA VAL A 217 9.75 -9.01 9.68
C VAL A 217 8.50 -9.52 8.95
N VAL A 218 7.35 -9.39 9.62
CA VAL A 218 6.02 -9.51 9.01
C VAL A 218 5.28 -8.19 9.20
N LEU A 219 4.61 -7.72 8.14
CA LEU A 219 3.92 -6.43 8.09
C LEU A 219 2.48 -6.60 7.60
N MET A 220 1.63 -5.67 8.01
CA MET A 220 0.27 -5.52 7.51
C MET A 220 0.01 -4.08 7.11
N PHE A 221 -0.63 -3.90 5.97
CA PHE A 221 -1.23 -2.64 5.55
C PHE A 221 -2.67 -2.94 5.16
N HIS A 222 -3.62 -2.74 6.08
CA HIS A 222 -5.03 -2.96 5.78
C HIS A 222 -5.71 -1.62 5.50
N HIS A 223 -6.68 -1.63 4.58
CA HIS A 223 -7.56 -0.51 4.29
C HIS A 223 -8.97 -0.93 4.66
N LEU A 224 -9.47 -0.40 5.77
CA LEU A 224 -10.80 -0.75 6.29
C LEU A 224 -11.82 0.29 5.85
N PHE A 225 -12.90 -0.14 5.22
CA PHE A 225 -13.96 0.73 4.73
C PHE A 225 -15.25 0.64 5.56
N GLY A 226 -15.33 -0.31 6.48
CA GLY A 226 -16.47 -0.51 7.38
C GLY A 226 -16.46 0.41 8.61
N PRO A 227 -17.55 0.42 9.40
CA PRO A 227 -17.58 1.12 10.68
C PRO A 227 -16.62 0.49 11.71
N ASP A 228 -16.34 1.22 12.80
CA ASP A 228 -15.61 0.74 13.99
C ASP A 228 -14.11 0.41 13.80
N THR A 229 -13.33 1.43 13.43
CA THR A 229 -11.89 1.31 13.19
C THR A 229 -11.00 1.64 14.40
N ASP A 230 -11.57 2.22 15.46
CA ASP A 230 -10.83 2.81 16.59
C ASP A 230 -9.87 1.83 17.29
N SER A 231 -10.26 0.55 17.38
CA SER A 231 -9.45 -0.48 18.03
C SER A 231 -8.76 -1.43 17.05
N ALA A 232 -9.00 -1.26 15.75
CA ALA A 232 -8.59 -2.22 14.73
C ALA A 232 -7.07 -2.39 14.68
N GLN A 233 -6.33 -1.28 14.73
CA GLN A 233 -4.87 -1.32 14.69
C GLN A 233 -4.28 -2.09 15.87
N ALA A 234 -4.73 -1.82 17.10
CA ALA A 234 -4.23 -2.51 18.28
C ALA A 234 -4.60 -4.00 18.27
N ALA A 235 -5.77 -4.37 17.72
CA ALA A 235 -6.19 -5.75 17.62
C ALA A 235 -5.41 -6.53 16.56
N TRP A 236 -5.19 -5.96 15.38
CA TRP A 236 -4.36 -6.55 14.32
C TRP A 236 -2.89 -6.68 14.77
N GLN A 237 -2.35 -5.70 15.50
CA GLN A 237 -1.02 -5.81 16.10
C GLN A 237 -0.92 -6.99 17.08
N ARG A 238 -1.93 -7.21 17.93
CA ARG A 238 -1.95 -8.37 18.84
C ARG A 238 -2.07 -9.69 18.08
N TRP A 239 -2.93 -9.75 17.07
CA TRP A 239 -3.08 -10.94 16.22
C TRP A 239 -1.76 -11.30 15.55
N LEU A 240 -1.09 -10.32 14.93
CA LEU A 240 0.18 -10.52 14.25
C LEU A 240 1.29 -10.96 15.21
N THR A 241 1.38 -10.31 16.37
CA THR A 241 2.39 -10.68 17.40
C THR A 241 2.16 -12.12 17.89
N GLY A 242 0.90 -12.50 18.14
CA GLY A 242 0.57 -13.86 18.57
C GLY A 242 0.77 -14.93 17.50
N LEU A 243 0.70 -14.56 16.22
CA LEU A 243 0.97 -15.46 15.10
C LEU A 243 2.46 -15.78 14.95
N ILE A 244 3.33 -14.81 15.23
CA ILE A 244 4.78 -14.89 14.99
C ILE A 244 5.58 -15.35 16.21
N ALA A 245 5.00 -15.22 17.42
CA ALA A 245 5.57 -15.70 18.68
C ALA A 245 5.82 -17.21 18.69
#